data_AF-A0A0F0IMS6-F1
#
_entry.id   AF-A0A0F0IMS6-F1
#
_cell.length_a   1.000
_cell.length_b   1.000
_cell.length_c   1.000
_cell.angle_alpha   90.00
_cell.angle_beta   90.00
_cell.angle_gamma   90.00
#
_symmetry.space_group_name_H-M   'P 1'
#
loop_
_entity.id
_entity.type
_entity.pdbx_description
1 polymer ?
#
loop_
_entity_poly.entity_id
_entity_poly.type
_entity_poly.pdbx_seq_one_letter_code
_entity_poly.pdbx_strand_id
1 'polypeptide(L)'
;MLFLEDQIRSRQRFALDHKAAIDFDRETYGYDNDNKYWHQSRLFMQNISSRYTKSDLPIVFYEYDMQELWYMIIQGAKITDAKHPAQDRLAGQILHAKEMGVLRRQNKTSGVEEEASTSHGKIWVDLPFLVQEFQSAWNAADELPAKQRHNLSAFIARLSACGVCGSELCICALSIFRDTFETPRPLAITDDQQGDSLLPIADLLSAAVAWFELCGYKIESLCLSGQGFESSTIGELAREAQVVPDTGFSTSRWLFWRRRLEEISHCGHAEMAALAQRGVRVMQCWGERILIIDNSNDQGK
;
A
#
# COMPACT_ATOMS: atom_id res chain seq x y z
N MET A 1 38.98 8.95 -1.14
CA MET A 1 37.60 9.48 -1.08
C MET A 1 36.86 9.19 -2.39
N LEU A 2 37.45 9.51 -3.57
CA LEU A 2 36.91 9.18 -4.92
C LEU A 2 36.42 7.72 -5.09
N PHE A 3 37.18 6.73 -4.59
CA PHE A 3 36.84 5.30 -4.77
C PHE A 3 35.51 4.88 -4.13
N LEU A 4 35.16 5.43 -2.96
CA LEU A 4 33.90 5.06 -2.29
C LEU A 4 32.69 5.69 -2.99
N GLU A 5 32.81 6.96 -3.37
CA GLU A 5 31.76 7.65 -4.14
C GLU A 5 31.54 6.98 -5.50
N ASP A 6 32.60 6.52 -6.16
CA ASP A 6 32.52 5.73 -7.40
C ASP A 6 31.79 4.41 -7.19
N GLN A 7 32.08 3.70 -6.09
CA GLN A 7 31.38 2.45 -5.75
C GLN A 7 29.91 2.69 -5.42
N ILE A 8 29.57 3.76 -4.70
CA ILE A 8 28.18 4.14 -4.41
C ILE A 8 27.43 4.45 -5.70
N ARG A 9 28.03 5.26 -6.59
CA ARG A 9 27.44 5.56 -7.91
C ARG A 9 27.27 4.31 -8.77
N SER A 10 28.25 3.41 -8.75
CA SER A 10 28.16 2.12 -9.44
C SER A 10 27.02 1.25 -8.90
N ARG A 11 26.86 1.17 -7.57
CA ARG A 11 25.75 0.43 -6.94
C ARG A 11 24.40 1.06 -7.28
N GLN A 12 24.30 2.38 -7.27
CA GLN A 12 23.08 3.10 -7.64
C GLN A 12 22.71 2.83 -9.10
N ARG A 13 23.68 2.83 -10.02
CA ARG A 13 23.43 2.51 -11.43
C ARG A 13 22.95 1.07 -11.61
N PHE A 14 23.61 0.12 -10.96
CA PHE A 14 23.17 -1.28 -10.97
C PHE A 14 21.74 -1.43 -10.42
N ALA A 15 21.37 -0.66 -9.40
CA ALA A 15 20.01 -0.65 -8.86
C ALA A 15 18.97 -0.24 -9.91
N LEU A 16 19.26 0.82 -10.64
CA LEU A 16 18.40 1.32 -11.71
C LEU A 16 18.29 0.32 -12.86
N ASP A 17 19.41 -0.26 -13.28
CA ASP A 17 19.43 -1.27 -14.35
C ASP A 17 18.63 -2.53 -13.95
N HIS A 18 18.72 -2.95 -12.69
CA HIS A 18 17.94 -4.08 -12.17
C HIS A 18 16.44 -3.76 -12.08
N LYS A 19 16.05 -2.56 -11.62
CA LYS A 19 14.64 -2.12 -11.64
C LYS A 19 14.10 -2.11 -13.07
N ALA A 20 14.86 -1.62 -14.04
CA ALA A 20 14.48 -1.63 -15.46
C ALA A 20 14.32 -3.07 -16.01
N ALA A 21 15.19 -4.00 -15.60
CA ALA A 21 15.04 -5.41 -15.98
C ALA A 21 13.76 -6.03 -15.40
N ILE A 22 13.40 -5.72 -14.14
CA ILE A 22 12.15 -6.16 -13.52
C ILE A 22 10.94 -5.62 -14.30
N ASP A 23 10.96 -4.33 -14.70
CA ASP A 23 9.87 -3.75 -15.48
C ASP A 23 9.75 -4.39 -16.87
N PHE A 24 10.89 -4.65 -17.53
CA PHE A 24 10.92 -5.36 -18.80
C PHE A 24 10.33 -6.77 -18.70
N ASP A 25 10.72 -7.54 -17.68
CA ASP A 25 10.16 -8.88 -17.44
C ASP A 25 8.65 -8.80 -17.19
N ARG A 26 8.23 -7.84 -16.36
CA ARG A 26 6.80 -7.59 -16.06
C ARG A 26 6.01 -7.26 -17.33
N GLU A 27 6.53 -6.40 -18.20
CA GLU A 27 5.89 -6.01 -19.46
C GLU A 27 5.85 -7.18 -20.46
N THR A 28 6.89 -8.01 -20.47
CA THR A 28 7.00 -9.18 -21.35
C THR A 28 6.04 -10.29 -20.96
N TYR A 29 5.97 -10.62 -19.67
CA TYR A 29 5.18 -11.75 -19.17
C TYR A 29 3.77 -11.37 -18.70
N GLY A 30 3.54 -10.09 -18.41
CA GLY A 30 2.24 -9.57 -18.01
C GLY A 30 1.76 -10.13 -16.67
N TYR A 31 0.49 -10.51 -16.60
CA TYR A 31 -0.11 -11.10 -15.39
C TYR A 31 0.33 -12.54 -15.22
N ASP A 32 0.88 -12.84 -14.04
CA ASP A 32 1.39 -14.18 -13.73
C ASP A 32 1.18 -14.48 -12.24
N ASN A 33 0.30 -15.44 -11.94
CA ASN A 33 0.04 -15.91 -10.58
C ASN A 33 1.11 -16.89 -10.07
N ASP A 34 1.90 -17.45 -10.97
CA ASP A 34 2.99 -18.39 -10.71
C ASP A 34 4.38 -17.71 -10.78
N ASN A 35 4.38 -16.37 -10.75
CA ASN A 35 5.59 -15.58 -10.78
C ASN A 35 6.55 -15.98 -9.65
N LYS A 36 7.85 -15.75 -9.90
CA LYS A 36 8.92 -16.15 -8.98
C LYS A 36 9.32 -15.04 -8.01
N TYR A 37 8.61 -13.91 -7.96
CA TYR A 37 8.99 -12.76 -7.14
C TYR A 37 9.02 -13.07 -5.64
N TRP A 38 8.13 -13.95 -5.15
CA TRP A 38 8.16 -14.40 -3.75
C TRP A 38 9.44 -15.20 -3.43
N HIS A 39 9.95 -15.98 -4.39
CA HIS A 39 11.17 -16.77 -4.20
C HIS A 39 12.41 -15.88 -4.37
N GLN A 40 12.40 -15.01 -5.38
CA GLN A 40 13.48 -14.05 -5.63
C GLN A 40 13.64 -13.08 -4.45
N SER A 41 12.55 -12.56 -3.89
CA SER A 41 12.59 -11.72 -2.67
C SER A 41 13.19 -12.47 -1.49
N ARG A 42 12.83 -13.74 -1.28
CA ARG A 42 13.43 -14.58 -0.24
C ARG A 42 14.94 -14.73 -0.42
N LEU A 43 15.40 -15.03 -1.63
CA LEU A 43 16.83 -15.15 -1.94
C LEU A 43 17.54 -13.81 -1.79
N PHE A 44 16.90 -12.70 -2.15
CA PHE A 44 17.48 -11.38 -2.05
C PHE A 44 17.65 -10.95 -0.58
N MET A 45 16.67 -11.22 0.29
CA MET A 45 16.78 -11.01 1.75
C MET A 45 17.97 -11.78 2.35
N GLN A 46 18.15 -13.04 1.93
CA GLN A 46 19.29 -13.87 2.35
C GLN A 46 20.61 -13.30 1.84
N ASN A 47 20.65 -12.80 0.61
CA ASN A 47 21.83 -12.17 0.03
C ASN A 47 22.22 -10.89 0.79
N ILE A 48 21.26 -10.00 1.03
CA ILE A 48 21.46 -8.77 1.82
C ILE A 48 22.07 -9.11 3.19
N SER A 49 21.46 -10.04 3.91
CA SER A 49 21.93 -10.49 5.23
C SER A 49 23.33 -11.10 5.17
N SER A 50 23.59 -12.00 4.19
CA SER A 50 24.89 -12.62 4.02
C SER A 50 25.97 -11.60 3.63
N ARG A 51 25.67 -10.60 2.80
CA ARG A 51 26.64 -9.58 2.41
C ARG A 51 26.95 -8.62 3.56
N TYR A 52 25.94 -8.22 4.32
CA TYR A 52 26.15 -7.35 5.49
C TYR A 52 27.03 -8.03 6.54
N THR A 53 26.77 -9.29 6.84
CA THR A 53 27.55 -10.04 7.84
C THR A 53 29.00 -10.31 7.42
N LYS A 54 29.29 -10.41 6.11
CA LYS A 54 30.62 -10.79 5.59
C LYS A 54 31.49 -9.62 5.15
N SER A 55 30.90 -8.46 4.89
CA SER A 55 31.61 -7.30 4.33
C SER A 55 31.55 -6.08 5.24
N ASP A 56 32.55 -5.22 5.10
CA ASP A 56 32.65 -3.94 5.81
C ASP A 56 32.10 -2.78 4.95
N LEU A 57 31.22 -3.10 3.99
CA LEU A 57 30.62 -2.08 3.13
C LEU A 57 29.76 -1.12 3.95
N PRO A 58 29.74 0.19 3.62
CA PRO A 58 28.89 1.16 4.28
C PRO A 58 27.39 0.82 4.16
N ILE A 59 26.60 1.25 5.14
CA ILE A 59 25.16 0.95 5.22
C ILE A 59 24.39 1.38 3.97
N VAL A 60 24.79 2.48 3.32
CA VAL A 60 24.16 3.04 2.10
C VAL A 60 24.05 2.03 0.95
N PHE A 61 24.96 1.05 0.84
CA PHE A 61 24.84 0.00 -0.17
C PHE A 61 23.62 -0.88 0.04
N TYR A 62 23.30 -1.15 1.32
CA TYR A 62 22.16 -1.94 1.71
C TYR A 62 20.86 -1.15 1.66
N GLU A 63 20.90 0.19 1.81
CA GLU A 63 19.73 1.04 1.57
C GLU A 63 19.21 0.89 0.12
N TYR A 64 20.11 0.88 -0.87
CA TYR A 64 19.73 0.58 -2.27
C TYR A 64 19.16 -0.84 -2.43
N ASP A 65 19.76 -1.83 -1.77
CA ASP A 65 19.24 -3.21 -1.81
C ASP A 65 17.83 -3.31 -1.24
N MET A 66 17.55 -2.60 -0.14
CA MET A 66 16.23 -2.58 0.51
C MET A 66 15.18 -1.95 -0.41
N GLN A 67 15.50 -0.82 -1.04
CA GLN A 67 14.60 -0.17 -2.01
C GLN A 67 14.33 -1.07 -3.22
N GLU A 68 15.34 -1.77 -3.75
CA GLU A 68 15.13 -2.74 -4.83
C GLU A 68 14.30 -3.94 -4.40
N LEU A 69 14.49 -4.45 -3.19
CA LEU A 69 13.69 -5.54 -2.65
C LEU A 69 12.21 -5.15 -2.58
N TRP A 70 11.91 -3.96 -2.05
CA TRP A 70 10.54 -3.44 -1.98
C TRP A 70 9.95 -3.21 -3.35
N TYR A 71 10.73 -2.63 -4.27
CA TYR A 71 10.33 -2.46 -5.66
C TYR A 71 9.94 -3.79 -6.30
N MET A 72 10.76 -4.81 -6.17
CA MET A 72 10.50 -6.14 -6.73
C MET A 72 9.20 -6.76 -6.18
N ILE A 73 8.96 -6.63 -4.86
CA ILE A 73 7.72 -7.12 -4.25
C ILE A 73 6.51 -6.33 -4.76
N ILE A 74 6.62 -5.01 -4.90
CA ILE A 74 5.56 -4.15 -5.48
C ILE A 74 5.23 -4.59 -6.90
N GLN A 75 6.24 -4.89 -7.72
CA GLN A 75 6.00 -5.36 -9.10
C GLN A 75 5.32 -6.72 -9.13
N GLY A 76 5.74 -7.66 -8.27
CA GLY A 76 5.04 -8.94 -8.10
C GLY A 76 3.58 -8.76 -7.66
N ALA A 77 3.32 -7.83 -6.75
CA ALA A 77 1.98 -7.52 -6.27
C ALA A 77 1.08 -6.93 -7.37
N LYS A 78 1.61 -6.10 -8.28
CA LYS A 78 0.84 -5.53 -9.41
C LYS A 78 0.34 -6.59 -10.40
N ILE A 79 1.14 -7.63 -10.64
CA ILE A 79 0.81 -8.66 -11.65
C ILE A 79 0.14 -9.92 -11.11
N THR A 80 0.14 -10.11 -9.79
CA THR A 80 -0.58 -11.20 -9.15
C THR A 80 -2.03 -10.81 -8.96
N ASP A 81 -2.98 -11.67 -9.35
CA ASP A 81 -4.40 -11.36 -9.18
C ASP A 81 -4.76 -11.10 -7.71
N ALA A 82 -5.56 -10.05 -7.46
CA ALA A 82 -5.94 -9.59 -6.14
C ALA A 82 -6.55 -10.67 -5.24
N LYS A 83 -7.20 -11.71 -5.81
CA LYS A 83 -7.83 -12.80 -5.06
C LYS A 83 -6.97 -14.07 -5.02
N HIS A 84 -5.84 -14.09 -5.72
CA HIS A 84 -4.99 -15.27 -5.78
C HIS A 84 -4.14 -15.42 -4.50
N PRO A 85 -4.00 -16.64 -3.94
CA PRO A 85 -3.18 -16.87 -2.74
C PRO A 85 -1.69 -16.50 -2.88
N ALA A 86 -1.21 -16.30 -4.10
CA ALA A 86 0.15 -15.81 -4.32
C ALA A 86 0.37 -14.39 -3.76
N GLN A 87 -0.69 -13.57 -3.63
CA GLN A 87 -0.63 -12.30 -2.92
C GLN A 87 -0.25 -12.50 -1.43
N ASP A 88 -0.87 -13.48 -0.78
CA ASP A 88 -0.57 -13.81 0.62
C ASP A 88 0.84 -14.38 0.77
N ARG A 89 1.30 -15.15 -0.22
CA ARG A 89 2.69 -15.66 -0.26
C ARG A 89 3.72 -14.52 -0.35
N LEU A 90 3.46 -13.50 -1.16
CA LEU A 90 4.29 -12.29 -1.25
C LEU A 90 4.27 -11.50 0.07
N ALA A 91 3.10 -11.32 0.68
CA ALA A 91 2.95 -10.61 1.96
C ALA A 91 3.70 -11.36 3.08
N GLY A 92 3.64 -12.69 3.05
CA GLY A 92 4.41 -13.55 3.94
C GLY A 92 5.92 -13.38 3.84
N GLN A 93 6.47 -12.92 2.70
CA GLN A 93 7.89 -12.60 2.61
C GLN A 93 8.25 -11.33 3.37
N ILE A 94 7.40 -10.31 3.37
CA ILE A 94 7.61 -9.09 4.16
C ILE A 94 7.51 -9.40 5.65
N LEU A 95 6.53 -10.21 6.06
CA LEU A 95 6.44 -10.69 7.44
C LEU A 95 7.65 -11.53 7.82
N HIS A 96 8.11 -12.42 6.93
CA HIS A 96 9.33 -13.17 7.18
C HIS A 96 10.53 -12.25 7.39
N ALA A 97 10.70 -11.23 6.54
CA ALA A 97 11.77 -10.25 6.68
C ALA A 97 11.71 -9.58 8.06
N LYS A 98 10.51 -9.18 8.51
CA LYS A 98 10.30 -8.62 9.86
C LYS A 98 10.79 -9.54 10.97
N GLU A 99 10.50 -10.83 10.83
CA GLU A 99 10.84 -11.86 11.82
C GLU A 99 12.31 -12.36 11.72
N MET A 100 13.11 -11.88 10.75
CA MET A 100 14.55 -12.21 10.70
C MET A 100 15.34 -11.58 11.86
N GLY A 101 14.76 -10.62 12.57
CA GLY A 101 15.35 -9.98 13.76
C GLY A 101 16.48 -9.00 13.42
N VAL A 102 17.21 -8.58 14.47
CA VAL A 102 18.27 -7.58 14.34
C VAL A 102 19.47 -8.17 13.59
N LEU A 103 19.76 -7.60 12.41
CA LEU A 103 20.94 -7.96 11.63
C LEU A 103 22.20 -7.30 12.22
N ARG A 104 23.22 -8.11 12.50
CA ARG A 104 24.48 -7.68 13.12
C ARG A 104 25.69 -8.12 12.32
N ARG A 105 26.78 -7.37 12.41
CA ARG A 105 28.11 -7.77 11.94
C ARG A 105 29.16 -7.45 12.98
N GLN A 106 30.28 -8.16 12.95
CA GLN A 106 31.45 -7.79 13.74
C GLN A 106 32.33 -6.85 12.91
N ASN A 107 32.56 -5.64 13.41
CA ASN A 107 33.44 -4.69 12.76
C ASN A 107 34.88 -5.23 12.81
N LYS A 108 35.51 -5.46 11.65
CA LYS A 108 36.86 -6.07 11.61
C LYS A 108 37.96 -5.17 12.18
N THR A 109 37.73 -3.86 12.24
CA THR A 109 38.72 -2.89 12.74
C THR A 109 38.62 -2.71 14.25
N SER A 110 37.41 -2.57 14.80
CA SER A 110 37.21 -2.31 16.22
C SER A 110 36.86 -3.55 17.05
N GLY A 111 36.46 -4.65 16.40
CA GLY A 111 35.96 -5.86 17.06
C GLY A 111 34.57 -5.73 17.68
N VAL A 112 33.95 -4.54 17.59
CA VAL A 112 32.64 -4.22 18.16
C VAL A 112 31.52 -4.74 17.24
N GLU A 113 30.44 -5.25 17.82
CA GLU A 113 29.22 -5.56 17.07
C GLU A 113 28.53 -4.29 16.58
N GLU A 114 28.22 -4.26 15.29
CA GLU A 114 27.48 -3.20 14.64
C GLU A 114 26.12 -3.73 14.18
N GLU A 115 25.05 -3.00 14.51
CA GLU A 115 23.71 -3.30 14.03
C GLU A 115 23.47 -2.64 12.68
N ALA A 116 22.78 -3.34 11.76
CA ALA A 116 22.42 -2.82 10.46
C ALA A 116 21.31 -1.76 10.57
N SER A 117 21.70 -0.51 10.85
CA SER A 117 20.78 0.60 11.11
C SER A 117 20.92 1.66 10.03
N THR A 118 19.80 2.00 9.39
CA THR A 118 19.70 3.11 8.43
C THR A 118 19.13 4.35 9.14
N SER A 119 19.05 5.47 8.42
CA SER A 119 18.31 6.65 8.88
C SER A 119 16.81 6.39 9.10
N HIS A 120 16.27 5.29 8.56
CA HIS A 120 14.86 4.91 8.60
C HIS A 120 14.60 3.68 9.49
N GLY A 121 15.58 3.27 10.29
CA GLY A 121 15.45 2.16 11.25
C GLY A 121 16.37 0.98 10.96
N LYS A 122 16.23 -0.06 11.78
CA LYS A 122 17.01 -1.29 11.69
C LYS A 122 16.51 -2.15 10.53
N ILE A 123 17.44 -2.63 9.72
CA ILE A 123 17.16 -3.59 8.66
C ILE A 123 16.48 -4.82 9.27
N TRP A 124 15.45 -5.30 8.59
CA TRP A 124 14.52 -6.36 9.01
C TRP A 124 13.50 -5.95 10.07
N VAL A 125 13.91 -5.43 11.23
CA VAL A 125 12.95 -5.13 12.31
C VAL A 125 11.99 -4.00 11.93
N ASP A 126 12.53 -2.89 11.44
CA ASP A 126 11.76 -1.67 11.17
C ASP A 126 11.34 -1.56 9.69
N LEU A 127 11.85 -2.46 8.84
CA LEU A 127 11.59 -2.50 7.39
C LEU A 127 11.80 -1.12 6.72
N PRO A 128 13.01 -0.55 6.80
CA PRO A 128 13.27 0.81 6.33
C PRO A 128 12.88 0.97 4.85
N PHE A 129 12.36 2.15 4.50
CA PHE A 129 11.88 2.54 3.16
C PHE A 129 10.59 1.85 2.68
N LEU A 130 10.10 0.79 3.35
CA LEU A 130 8.94 0.03 2.88
C LEU A 130 7.71 0.93 2.65
N VAL A 131 7.33 1.70 3.67
CA VAL A 131 6.18 2.60 3.61
C VAL A 131 6.31 3.61 2.48
N GLN A 132 7.49 4.23 2.33
CA GLN A 132 7.76 5.23 1.29
C GLN A 132 7.64 4.63 -0.12
N GLU A 133 8.18 3.43 -0.35
CA GLU A 133 8.09 2.76 -1.65
C GLU A 133 6.63 2.41 -2.00
N PHE A 134 5.83 1.90 -1.05
CA PHE A 134 4.42 1.60 -1.29
C PHE A 134 3.57 2.85 -1.52
N GLN A 135 3.81 3.92 -0.75
CA GLN A 135 3.15 5.20 -0.98
C GLN A 135 3.51 5.80 -2.33
N SER A 136 4.80 5.73 -2.72
CA SER A 136 5.25 6.21 -4.04
C SER A 136 4.63 5.41 -5.18
N ALA A 137 4.58 4.08 -5.03
CA ALA A 137 3.93 3.20 -6.01
C ALA A 137 2.42 3.45 -6.12
N TRP A 138 1.75 3.78 -5.01
CA TRP A 138 0.33 4.14 -5.02
C TRP A 138 0.10 5.53 -5.64
N ASN A 139 0.95 6.52 -5.35
CA ASN A 139 0.83 7.85 -5.92
C ASN A 139 0.99 7.86 -7.45
N ALA A 140 1.72 6.91 -8.02
CA ALA A 140 1.83 6.69 -9.46
C ALA A 140 0.77 5.70 -10.00
N ALA A 141 -0.21 5.27 -9.20
CA ALA A 141 -1.15 4.23 -9.60
C ALA A 141 -2.16 4.68 -10.67
N ASP A 142 -2.26 5.99 -10.90
CA ASP A 142 -3.12 6.56 -11.94
C ASP A 142 -2.68 6.14 -13.35
N GLU A 143 -1.38 5.93 -13.54
CA GLU A 143 -0.78 5.42 -14.78
C GLU A 143 -0.98 3.91 -14.97
N LEU A 144 -1.43 3.20 -13.93
CA LEU A 144 -1.61 1.75 -13.98
C LEU A 144 -2.99 1.38 -14.56
N PRO A 145 -3.07 0.27 -15.34
CA PRO A 145 -4.35 -0.33 -15.68
C PRO A 145 -5.18 -0.66 -14.43
N ALA A 146 -6.50 -0.51 -14.51
CA ALA A 146 -7.43 -0.69 -13.39
C ALA A 146 -7.20 -2.02 -12.62
N LYS A 147 -6.90 -3.11 -13.34
CA LYS A 147 -6.61 -4.41 -12.72
C LYS A 147 -5.31 -4.43 -11.92
N GLN A 148 -4.22 -3.80 -12.40
CA GLN A 148 -2.97 -3.70 -11.63
C GLN A 148 -3.14 -2.81 -10.41
N ARG A 149 -3.91 -1.72 -10.54
CA ARG A 149 -4.26 -0.83 -9.43
C ARG A 149 -5.04 -1.57 -8.34
N HIS A 150 -6.03 -2.37 -8.73
CA HIS A 150 -6.77 -3.23 -7.82
C HIS A 150 -5.85 -4.24 -7.11
N ASN A 151 -4.97 -4.92 -7.86
CA ASN A 151 -4.01 -5.89 -7.29
C ASN A 151 -3.08 -5.23 -6.27
N LEU A 152 -2.50 -4.07 -6.60
CA LEU A 152 -1.63 -3.31 -5.71
C LEU A 152 -2.38 -2.87 -4.44
N SER A 153 -3.59 -2.31 -4.59
CA SER A 153 -4.42 -1.91 -3.45
C SER A 153 -4.72 -3.08 -2.52
N ALA A 154 -5.14 -4.22 -3.08
CA ALA A 154 -5.42 -5.43 -2.33
C ALA A 154 -4.18 -5.95 -1.59
N PHE A 155 -2.99 -5.81 -2.16
CA PHE A 155 -1.75 -6.18 -1.50
C PHE A 155 -1.41 -5.27 -0.32
N ILE A 156 -1.50 -3.95 -0.49
CA ILE A 156 -1.24 -2.98 0.58
C ILE A 156 -2.26 -3.16 1.73
N ALA A 157 -3.53 -3.44 1.39
CA ALA A 157 -4.57 -3.75 2.36
C ALA A 157 -4.22 -4.98 3.22
N ARG A 158 -3.68 -6.05 2.61
CA ARG A 158 -3.21 -7.24 3.34
C ARG A 158 -2.08 -6.92 4.31
N LEU A 159 -1.06 -6.19 3.86
CA LEU A 159 0.07 -5.81 4.72
C LEU A 159 -0.41 -5.01 5.93
N SER A 160 -1.32 -4.06 5.70
CA SER A 160 -1.93 -3.24 6.74
C SER A 160 -2.76 -4.08 7.71
N ALA A 161 -3.52 -5.05 7.19
CA ALA A 161 -4.29 -5.99 7.99
C ALA A 161 -3.41 -6.92 8.83
N CYS A 162 -2.17 -7.22 8.40
CA CYS A 162 -1.20 -7.96 9.20
C CYS A 162 -0.40 -7.09 10.18
N GLY A 163 -0.64 -5.77 10.22
CA GLY A 163 0.08 -4.85 11.11
C GLY A 163 1.54 -4.59 10.70
N VAL A 164 1.87 -4.80 9.42
CA VAL A 164 3.17 -4.40 8.87
C VAL A 164 3.27 -2.88 8.90
N CYS A 165 4.32 -2.33 9.52
CA CYS A 165 4.53 -0.89 9.69
C CYS A 165 3.30 -0.16 10.28
N GLY A 166 2.64 -0.77 11.28
CA GLY A 166 1.63 -0.10 12.10
C GLY A 166 0.39 0.36 11.34
N SER A 167 0.21 1.67 11.28
CA SER A 167 -0.91 2.37 10.60
C SER A 167 -0.46 3.17 9.38
N GLU A 168 0.84 3.26 9.14
CA GLU A 168 1.45 4.15 8.16
C GLU A 168 1.11 3.76 6.71
N LEU A 169 0.91 2.46 6.45
CA LEU A 169 0.42 1.97 5.17
C LEU A 169 -1.07 2.31 4.92
N CYS A 170 -1.85 2.56 5.97
CA CYS A 170 -3.27 2.93 5.83
C CYS A 170 -3.46 4.34 5.25
N ILE A 171 -2.40 5.15 5.12
CA ILE A 171 -2.45 6.42 4.37
C ILE A 171 -2.85 6.17 2.91
N CYS A 172 -2.43 5.04 2.31
CA CYS A 172 -2.86 4.68 0.97
C CYS A 172 -4.38 4.47 0.90
N ALA A 173 -5.01 3.89 1.93
CA ALA A 173 -6.45 3.74 2.01
C ALA A 173 -7.16 5.10 2.01
N LEU A 174 -6.66 6.07 2.79
CA LEU A 174 -7.24 7.42 2.81
C LEU A 174 -7.15 8.10 1.44
N SER A 175 -6.01 7.96 0.74
CA SER A 175 -5.86 8.46 -0.63
C SER A 175 -6.88 7.82 -1.58
N ILE A 176 -7.01 6.49 -1.53
CA ILE A 176 -7.98 5.73 -2.33
C ILE A 176 -9.42 6.16 -2.04
N PHE A 177 -9.80 6.26 -0.77
CA PHE A 177 -11.17 6.60 -0.36
C PHE A 177 -11.51 8.05 -0.70
N ARG A 178 -10.56 8.96 -0.51
CA ARG A 178 -10.71 10.35 -0.94
C ARG A 178 -11.03 10.40 -2.42
N ASP A 179 -10.19 9.77 -3.23
CA ASP A 179 -10.34 9.82 -4.68
C ASP A 179 -11.62 9.10 -5.13
N THR A 180 -11.98 7.97 -4.52
CA THR A 180 -13.16 7.18 -4.95
C THR A 180 -14.49 7.76 -4.46
N PHE A 181 -14.54 8.24 -3.21
CA PHE A 181 -15.80 8.56 -2.53
C PHE A 181 -15.98 10.05 -2.24
N GLU A 182 -14.89 10.79 -2.02
CA GLU A 182 -14.92 12.17 -1.56
C GLU A 182 -14.63 13.20 -2.67
N THR A 183 -14.10 12.78 -3.81
CA THR A 183 -13.80 13.65 -4.95
C THR A 183 -14.85 13.48 -6.06
N PRO A 184 -15.40 14.57 -6.64
CA PRO A 184 -16.29 14.49 -7.79
C PRO A 184 -15.59 13.84 -8.98
N ARG A 185 -16.08 12.67 -9.41
CA ARG A 185 -15.53 11.91 -10.54
C ARG A 185 -16.66 11.30 -11.37
N PRO A 186 -16.47 11.12 -12.69
CA PRO A 186 -17.43 10.41 -13.52
C PRO A 186 -17.55 8.95 -13.06
N LEU A 187 -18.74 8.36 -13.20
CA LEU A 187 -18.95 6.95 -12.87
C LEU A 187 -18.14 6.04 -13.80
N ALA A 188 -18.20 6.30 -15.10
CA ALA A 188 -17.48 5.55 -16.14
C ALA A 188 -16.96 6.52 -17.21
N ILE A 189 -16.03 6.06 -18.04
CA ILE A 189 -15.56 6.83 -19.21
C ILE A 189 -16.73 7.05 -20.16
N THR A 190 -16.92 8.30 -20.57
CA THR A 190 -17.86 8.68 -21.64
C THR A 190 -17.05 9.12 -22.87
N ASP A 191 -17.51 8.80 -24.07
CA ASP A 191 -16.81 9.07 -25.35
C ASP A 191 -16.41 10.56 -25.54
N ASP A 192 -17.08 11.48 -24.84
CA ASP A 192 -16.82 12.92 -24.90
C ASP A 192 -15.61 13.41 -24.05
N GLN A 193 -14.93 12.52 -23.32
CA GLN A 193 -13.80 12.89 -22.45
C GLN A 193 -12.44 12.78 -23.17
N GLN A 194 -12.14 13.74 -24.05
CA GLN A 194 -10.80 13.96 -24.58
C GLN A 194 -10.06 15.02 -23.72
N GLY A 195 -9.19 14.57 -22.80
CA GLY A 195 -8.36 15.45 -21.97
C GLY A 195 -7.78 14.77 -20.74
N ASP A 196 -7.03 15.55 -19.94
CA ASP A 196 -6.38 15.24 -18.65
C ASP A 196 -7.43 14.91 -17.56
N SER A 197 -8.31 13.95 -17.85
CA SER A 197 -9.50 13.63 -17.08
C SER A 197 -9.13 12.73 -15.90
N LEU A 198 -9.63 13.10 -14.72
CA LEU A 198 -9.57 12.27 -13.53
C LEU A 198 -10.12 10.86 -13.82
N LEU A 199 -9.45 9.84 -13.28
CA LEU A 199 -9.90 8.45 -13.40
C LEU A 199 -11.34 8.29 -12.92
N PRO A 200 -12.17 7.53 -13.67
CA PRO A 200 -13.55 7.29 -13.29
C PRO A 200 -13.64 6.39 -12.06
N ILE A 201 -14.78 6.46 -11.37
CA ILE A 201 -15.06 5.61 -10.21
C ILE A 201 -14.98 4.12 -10.57
N ALA A 202 -15.35 3.73 -11.80
CA ALA A 202 -15.23 2.36 -12.30
C ALA A 202 -13.81 1.78 -12.11
N ASP A 203 -12.77 2.60 -12.30
CA ASP A 203 -11.37 2.18 -12.24
C ASP A 203 -10.78 2.20 -10.83
N LEU A 204 -11.48 2.83 -9.87
CA LEU A 204 -11.03 2.99 -8.49
C LEU A 204 -11.82 2.13 -7.50
N LEU A 205 -13.08 1.82 -7.81
CA LEU A 205 -14.00 1.16 -6.88
C LEU A 205 -13.49 -0.20 -6.40
N SER A 206 -12.89 -1.00 -7.28
CA SER A 206 -12.31 -2.29 -6.91
C SER A 206 -11.13 -2.16 -5.95
N ALA A 207 -10.27 -1.16 -6.18
CA ALA A 207 -9.18 -0.84 -5.27
C ALA A 207 -9.70 -0.41 -3.89
N ALA A 208 -10.75 0.41 -3.83
CA ALA A 208 -11.37 0.85 -2.57
C ALA A 208 -12.06 -0.29 -1.81
N VAL A 209 -12.88 -1.09 -2.49
CA VAL A 209 -13.63 -2.20 -1.87
C VAL A 209 -12.69 -3.26 -1.30
N ALA A 210 -11.55 -3.52 -1.96
CA ALA A 210 -10.54 -4.45 -1.45
C ALA A 210 -10.03 -4.09 -0.04
N TRP A 211 -9.96 -2.81 0.33
CA TRP A 211 -9.59 -2.41 1.68
C TRP A 211 -10.62 -2.79 2.72
N PHE A 212 -11.91 -2.63 2.43
CA PHE A 212 -12.95 -3.06 3.36
C PHE A 212 -12.98 -4.58 3.48
N GLU A 213 -12.77 -5.31 2.38
CA GLU A 213 -12.72 -6.77 2.38
C GLU A 213 -11.55 -7.34 3.19
N LEU A 214 -10.35 -6.78 3.01
CA LEU A 214 -9.11 -7.37 3.54
C LEU A 214 -8.68 -6.73 4.87
N CYS A 215 -9.02 -5.46 5.08
CA CYS A 215 -8.51 -4.62 6.17
C CYS A 215 -9.64 -3.86 6.91
N GLY A 216 -10.91 -4.21 6.67
CA GLY A 216 -12.06 -3.44 7.19
C GLY A 216 -12.07 -3.27 8.71
N TYR A 217 -11.71 -4.32 9.45
CA TYR A 217 -11.62 -4.26 10.93
C TYR A 217 -10.59 -3.22 11.42
N LYS A 218 -9.46 -3.08 10.70
CA LYS A 218 -8.38 -2.15 11.05
C LYS A 218 -8.81 -0.74 10.70
N ILE A 219 -9.42 -0.53 9.53
CA ILE A 219 -9.97 0.78 9.13
C ILE A 219 -11.04 1.24 10.13
N GLU A 220 -11.97 0.36 10.53
CA GLU A 220 -12.99 0.66 11.55
C GLU A 220 -12.32 1.07 12.87
N SER A 221 -11.33 0.31 13.34
CA SER A 221 -10.58 0.64 14.56
C SER A 221 -9.89 2.00 14.47
N LEU A 222 -9.31 2.35 13.31
CA LEU A 222 -8.67 3.65 13.10
C LEU A 222 -9.70 4.79 13.12
N CYS A 223 -10.87 4.59 12.50
CA CYS A 223 -11.98 5.54 12.54
C CYS A 223 -12.53 5.77 13.95
N LEU A 224 -12.66 4.71 14.75
CA LEU A 224 -13.09 4.80 16.16
C LEU A 224 -12.06 5.54 17.02
N SER A 225 -10.76 5.32 16.78
CA SER A 225 -9.70 6.02 17.50
C SER A 225 -9.47 7.47 17.05
N GLY A 226 -10.08 7.88 15.93
CA GLY A 226 -9.84 9.20 15.35
C GLY A 226 -8.40 9.40 14.89
N GLN A 227 -7.76 8.35 14.35
CA GLN A 227 -6.34 8.40 13.99
C GLN A 227 -6.07 9.52 12.97
N GLY A 228 -5.31 10.52 13.40
CA GLY A 228 -4.91 11.64 12.57
C GLY A 228 -3.81 11.28 11.57
N PHE A 229 -3.89 11.91 10.40
CA PHE A 229 -2.84 11.92 9.36
C PHE A 229 -2.91 13.27 8.66
N GLU A 230 -2.01 14.20 9.00
CA GLU A 230 -2.09 15.61 8.57
C GLU A 230 -2.13 15.78 7.05
N SER A 231 -1.45 14.91 6.30
CA SER A 231 -1.41 14.92 4.83
C SER A 231 -2.67 14.38 4.15
N SER A 232 -3.65 13.87 4.91
CA SER A 232 -4.82 13.14 4.38
C SER A 232 -6.13 13.95 4.44
N THR A 233 -6.12 15.13 3.83
CA THR A 233 -7.29 16.02 3.80
C THR A 233 -8.48 15.40 3.07
N ILE A 234 -9.71 15.74 3.52
CA ILE A 234 -10.94 15.32 2.85
C ILE A 234 -11.06 15.87 1.42
N GLY A 235 -11.76 15.12 0.57
CA GLY A 235 -12.21 15.56 -0.75
C GLY A 235 -13.37 16.56 -0.69
N GLU A 236 -13.71 17.14 -1.84
CA GLU A 236 -14.72 18.18 -1.99
C GLU A 236 -16.12 17.74 -1.54
N LEU A 237 -16.58 16.55 -1.94
CA LEU A 237 -17.91 16.04 -1.58
C LEU A 237 -18.05 15.84 -0.06
N ALA A 238 -16.98 15.38 0.60
CA ALA A 238 -16.96 15.23 2.05
C ALA A 238 -16.95 16.60 2.77
N ARG A 239 -16.29 17.60 2.19
CA ARG A 239 -16.28 18.98 2.70
C ARG A 239 -17.66 19.62 2.58
N GLU A 240 -18.32 19.45 1.45
CA GLU A 240 -19.70 19.92 1.22
C GLU A 240 -20.69 19.25 2.18
N ALA A 241 -20.47 17.96 2.48
CA ALA A 241 -21.23 17.22 3.48
C ALA A 241 -20.83 17.52 4.93
N GLN A 242 -19.95 18.51 5.16
CA GLN A 242 -19.49 18.95 6.48
C GLN A 242 -18.90 17.82 7.35
N VAL A 243 -18.17 16.90 6.72
CA VAL A 243 -17.50 15.80 7.43
C VAL A 243 -16.37 16.35 8.31
N VAL A 244 -16.34 15.94 9.57
CA VAL A 244 -15.32 16.31 10.56
C VAL A 244 -14.69 15.09 11.24
N PRO A 245 -13.43 15.15 11.67
CA PRO A 245 -12.39 16.10 11.27
C PRO A 245 -12.10 16.09 9.76
N ASP A 246 -11.45 17.16 9.29
CA ASP A 246 -11.07 17.36 7.89
C ASP A 246 -9.83 16.57 7.45
N THR A 247 -9.18 15.85 8.38
CA THR A 247 -7.99 15.00 8.15
C THR A 247 -8.13 13.64 8.84
N GLY A 248 -7.41 12.63 8.35
CA GLY A 248 -7.27 11.33 9.01
C GLY A 248 -8.52 10.42 8.92
N PHE A 249 -8.58 9.43 9.81
CA PHE A 249 -9.71 8.53 9.95
C PHE A 249 -10.71 9.07 10.97
N SER A 250 -12.00 8.94 10.68
CA SER A 250 -13.06 9.28 11.62
C SER A 250 -14.34 8.47 11.38
N THR A 251 -15.18 8.37 12.42
CA THR A 251 -16.51 7.77 12.30
C THR A 251 -17.39 8.52 11.28
N SER A 252 -17.31 9.84 11.24
CA SER A 252 -18.05 10.65 10.24
C SER A 252 -17.60 10.36 8.81
N ARG A 253 -16.30 10.20 8.56
CA ARG A 253 -15.78 9.77 7.24
C ARG A 253 -16.23 8.35 6.89
N TRP A 254 -16.19 7.41 7.84
CA TRP A 254 -16.70 6.06 7.63
C TRP A 254 -18.16 6.05 7.17
N LEU A 255 -19.02 6.80 7.86
CA LEU A 255 -20.45 6.93 7.51
C LEU A 255 -20.64 7.64 6.17
N PHE A 256 -19.79 8.60 5.83
CA PHE A 256 -19.79 9.25 4.53
C PHE A 256 -19.43 8.27 3.40
N TRP A 257 -18.33 7.53 3.52
CA TRP A 257 -17.92 6.52 2.53
C TRP A 257 -18.98 5.44 2.32
N ARG A 258 -19.63 4.99 3.41
CA ARG A 258 -20.72 4.01 3.30
C ARG A 258 -21.90 4.56 2.50
N ARG A 259 -22.35 5.80 2.78
CA ARG A 259 -23.41 6.47 2.02
C ARG A 259 -23.05 6.62 0.54
N ARG A 260 -21.80 7.01 0.25
CA ARG A 260 -21.31 7.10 -1.14
C ARG A 260 -21.31 5.74 -1.85
N LEU A 261 -20.94 4.65 -1.17
CA LEU A 261 -21.07 3.29 -1.71
C LEU A 261 -22.53 2.89 -1.95
N GLU A 262 -23.45 3.26 -1.06
CA GLU A 262 -24.89 3.06 -1.25
C GLU A 262 -25.40 3.84 -2.48
N GLU A 263 -24.95 5.08 -2.69
CA GLU A 263 -25.32 5.85 -3.88
C GLU A 263 -24.78 5.20 -5.17
N ILE A 264 -23.52 4.75 -5.16
CA ILE A 264 -22.91 4.04 -6.30
C ILE A 264 -23.63 2.70 -6.57
N SER A 265 -24.15 2.01 -5.54
CA SER A 265 -24.86 0.74 -5.73
C SER A 265 -26.18 0.85 -6.49
N HIS A 266 -26.70 2.08 -6.67
CA HIS A 266 -27.90 2.35 -7.46
C HIS A 266 -27.59 2.83 -8.89
N CYS A 267 -26.32 2.82 -9.32
CA CYS A 267 -25.97 3.20 -10.67
C CYS A 267 -26.45 2.17 -11.71
N GLY A 268 -26.60 2.61 -12.97
CA GLY A 268 -27.03 1.74 -14.08
C GLY A 268 -26.01 0.69 -14.54
N HIS A 269 -24.78 0.69 -13.99
CA HIS A 269 -23.72 -0.24 -14.37
C HIS A 269 -23.73 -1.46 -13.45
N ALA A 270 -24.29 -2.58 -13.92
CA ALA A 270 -24.58 -3.76 -13.08
C ALA A 270 -23.38 -4.30 -12.29
N GLU A 271 -22.19 -4.39 -12.90
CA GLU A 271 -20.99 -4.88 -12.23
C GLU A 271 -20.51 -3.92 -11.11
N MET A 272 -20.52 -2.63 -11.40
CA MET A 272 -20.17 -1.58 -10.44
C MET A 272 -21.17 -1.54 -9.28
N ALA A 273 -22.46 -1.60 -9.59
CA ALA A 273 -23.53 -1.62 -8.61
C ALA A 273 -23.38 -2.82 -7.66
N ALA A 274 -23.12 -4.01 -8.22
CA ALA A 274 -22.89 -5.23 -7.44
C ALA A 274 -21.63 -5.16 -6.55
N LEU A 275 -20.56 -4.54 -7.06
CA LEU A 275 -19.31 -4.33 -6.32
C LEU A 275 -19.49 -3.31 -5.19
N ALA A 276 -20.18 -2.19 -5.44
CA ALA A 276 -20.50 -1.19 -4.43
C ALA A 276 -21.38 -1.78 -3.33
N GLN A 277 -22.43 -2.54 -3.71
CA GLN A 277 -23.28 -3.24 -2.75
C GLN A 277 -22.50 -4.25 -1.89
N ARG A 278 -21.49 -4.89 -2.46
CA ARG A 278 -20.57 -5.74 -1.69
C ARG A 278 -19.78 -4.92 -0.67
N GLY A 279 -19.23 -3.79 -1.08
CA GLY A 279 -18.56 -2.83 -0.19
C GLY A 279 -19.46 -2.41 0.98
N VAL A 280 -20.71 -2.03 0.70
CA VAL A 280 -21.71 -1.68 1.73
C VAL A 280 -21.87 -2.80 2.75
N ARG A 281 -22.10 -4.04 2.30
CA ARG A 281 -22.29 -5.20 3.21
C ARG A 281 -21.08 -5.46 4.08
N VAL A 282 -19.87 -5.36 3.51
CA VAL A 282 -18.63 -5.57 4.24
C VAL A 282 -18.41 -4.47 5.28
N MET A 283 -18.68 -3.20 4.93
CA MET A 283 -18.64 -2.09 5.89
C MET A 283 -19.72 -2.22 6.97
N GLN A 284 -20.89 -2.77 6.68
CA GLN A 284 -21.90 -3.05 7.69
C GLN A 284 -21.42 -4.10 8.69
N CYS A 285 -20.83 -5.20 8.19
CA CYS A 285 -20.28 -6.28 9.02
C CYS A 285 -19.17 -5.78 9.95
N TRP A 286 -18.22 -4.99 9.43
CA TRP A 286 -17.14 -4.45 10.27
C TRP A 286 -17.59 -3.27 11.13
N GLY A 287 -18.54 -2.46 10.67
CA GLY A 287 -18.89 -1.17 11.28
C GLY A 287 -19.97 -1.19 12.34
N GLU A 288 -20.33 -2.36 12.88
CA GLU A 288 -21.41 -2.49 13.89
C GLU A 288 -21.19 -1.56 15.09
N ARG A 289 -19.94 -1.40 15.55
CA ARG A 289 -19.63 -0.53 16.70
C ARG A 289 -19.85 0.94 16.38
N ILE A 290 -19.42 1.38 15.19
CA ILE A 290 -19.62 2.75 14.72
C ILE A 290 -21.12 3.05 14.62
N LEU A 291 -21.91 2.12 14.09
CA LEU A 291 -23.36 2.24 13.94
C LEU A 291 -24.10 2.35 15.29
N ILE A 292 -23.70 1.56 16.29
CA ILE A 292 -24.29 1.62 17.63
C ILE A 292 -24.05 2.98 18.28
N ILE A 293 -22.83 3.52 18.15
CA ILE A 293 -22.47 4.84 18.70
C ILE A 293 -23.28 5.94 18.03
N ASP A 294 -23.43 5.90 16.71
CA ASP A 294 -24.17 6.89 15.92
C ASP A 294 -25.65 6.93 16.34
N ASN A 295 -26.32 5.77 16.38
CA ASN A 295 -27.72 5.66 16.79
C ASN A 295 -27.96 6.13 18.24
N SER A 296 -26.98 5.92 19.13
CA SER A 296 -27.07 6.37 20.53
C SER A 296 -26.99 7.89 20.64
N ASN A 297 -26.20 8.55 19.77
CA ASN A 297 -26.08 10.00 19.74
C ASN A 297 -27.32 10.69 19.16
N ASP A 298 -28.03 10.03 18.24
CA ASP A 298 -29.27 10.55 17.65
C ASP A 298 -30.49 10.41 18.58
N GLN A 299 -30.51 9.43 19.48
CA GLN A 299 -31.56 9.27 20.50
C GLN A 299 -31.42 10.24 21.69
N GLY A 300 -30.27 10.90 21.82
CA GLY A 300 -29.96 11.84 22.91
C GLY A 300 -30.14 13.32 22.55
N LYS A 301 -30.57 13.63 21.32
CA LYS A 301 -30.88 14.99 20.82
C LYS A 301 -32.39 15.19 20.70
#